data_AF-A0A059LKD8-F1
#
_entry.id   AF-A0A059LKD8-F1
#
_cell.length_a   1.000
_cell.length_b   1.000
_cell.length_c   1.000
_cell.angle_alpha   90.00
_cell.angle_beta   90.00
_cell.angle_gamma   90.00
#
_symmetry.space_group_name_H-M   'P 1'
#
loop_
_entity.id
_entity.type
_entity.pdbx_description
1 polymer ?
#
loop_
_entity_poly.entity_id
_entity_poly.type
_entity_poly.pdbx_seq_one_letter_code
_entity_poly.pdbx_strand_id
1 'polypeptide(L)'
;MSVCIRFRAMKLCIGVARKGWPSSCYWEVTEVKIKQDGRHGSMHGALMWMGKPHAKTHATSTLKRDWRLLAVPEGAEKAAKGLLQGGASSPSRSKVTELLLEEKKAARGAAPAAGEEVEGKEQ
;
A
#
# COMPACT_ATOMS: atom_id res chain seq x y z
N MET A 1 27.34 12.45 -9.69
CA MET A 1 26.14 12.28 -10.56
C MET A 1 25.23 11.27 -9.88
N SER A 2 24.03 11.68 -9.43
CA SER A 2 23.11 10.81 -8.68
C SER A 2 22.13 10.18 -9.68
N VAL A 3 22.26 8.87 -9.94
CA VAL A 3 21.37 8.15 -10.85
C VAL A 3 20.06 7.86 -10.11
N CYS A 4 19.05 8.71 -10.31
CA CYS A 4 17.70 8.47 -9.82
C CYS A 4 17.03 7.38 -10.67
N ILE A 5 17.23 6.12 -10.30
CA ILE A 5 16.47 5.01 -10.88
C ILE A 5 15.02 5.17 -10.41
N ARG A 6 14.15 5.66 -11.30
CA ARG A 6 12.70 5.72 -11.07
C ARG A 6 12.15 4.30 -11.11
N PHE A 7 12.15 3.62 -9.97
CA PHE A 7 11.36 2.41 -9.81
C PHE A 7 9.89 2.82 -9.91
N ARG A 8 9.25 2.47 -11.03
CA ARG A 8 7.79 2.52 -11.19
C ARG A 8 7.22 1.80 -9.97
N ALA A 9 6.35 2.45 -9.20
CA ALA A 9 5.82 1.91 -7.96
C ALA A 9 5.11 0.57 -8.21
N MET A 10 5.86 -0.52 -8.08
CA MET A 10 5.32 -1.87 -8.16
C MET A 10 4.71 -2.13 -6.80
N LYS A 11 3.40 -2.41 -6.81
CA LYS A 11 2.70 -2.88 -5.62
C LYS A 11 3.22 -4.28 -5.33
N LEU A 12 4.25 -4.35 -4.52
CA LEU A 12 4.78 -5.59 -3.96
C LEU A 12 3.75 -6.05 -2.93
N CYS A 13 3.35 -7.31 -3.00
CA CYS A 13 2.55 -7.96 -1.96
C CYS A 13 3.38 -9.11 -1.41
N ILE A 14 4.52 -8.77 -0.78
CA ILE A 14 5.46 -9.76 -0.25
C ILE A 14 5.23 -9.88 1.25
N GLY A 15 4.97 -11.09 1.72
CA GLY A 15 4.93 -11.42 3.14
C GLY A 15 6.34 -11.64 3.69
N VAL A 16 6.71 -10.94 4.76
CA VAL A 16 7.98 -11.17 5.45
C VAL A 16 7.77 -11.30 6.96
N ALA A 17 8.48 -12.20 7.61
CA ALA A 17 8.39 -12.40 9.06
C ALA A 17 9.77 -12.42 9.68
N ARG A 18 9.87 -12.18 11.00
CA ARG A 18 11.13 -12.36 11.72
C ARG A 18 11.28 -13.81 12.19
N LYS A 19 12.53 -14.24 12.38
CA LYS A 19 12.88 -15.55 12.92
C LYS A 19 12.37 -15.63 14.36
N GLY A 20 11.69 -16.72 14.68
CA GLY A 20 11.08 -16.93 15.99
C GLY A 20 9.71 -16.25 16.19
N TRP A 21 9.23 -15.45 15.24
CA TRP A 21 7.84 -14.99 15.29
C TRP A 21 6.86 -16.13 15.01
N PRO A 22 5.67 -16.12 15.66
CA PRO A 22 4.57 -17.01 15.29
C PRO A 22 4.22 -16.90 13.80
N SER A 23 3.67 -17.96 13.21
CA SER A 23 3.24 -17.97 11.80
C SER A 23 2.14 -16.93 11.50
N SER A 24 1.36 -16.55 12.51
CA SER A 24 0.33 -15.51 12.44
C SER A 24 0.88 -14.09 12.54
N CYS A 25 2.20 -13.91 12.68
CA CYS A 25 2.86 -12.62 12.80
C CYS A 25 3.79 -12.36 11.61
N TYR A 26 3.44 -11.40 10.76
CA TYR A 26 4.22 -11.06 9.57
C TYR A 26 3.94 -9.64 9.10
N TRP A 27 4.74 -9.15 8.18
CA TRP A 27 4.55 -7.88 7.48
C TRP A 27 4.08 -8.14 6.06
N GLU A 28 3.02 -7.46 5.65
CA GLU A 28 2.65 -7.33 4.25
C GLU A 28 3.33 -6.07 3.70
N VAL A 29 4.44 -6.28 3.00
CA VAL A 29 5.30 -5.21 2.50
C VAL A 29 4.67 -4.57 1.28
N THR A 30 4.39 -3.28 1.34
CA THR A 30 3.78 -2.52 0.23
C THR A 30 4.78 -1.62 -0.50
N GLU A 31 5.81 -1.16 0.20
CA GLU A 31 6.83 -0.27 -0.35
C GLU A 31 8.21 -0.60 0.23
N VAL A 32 9.23 -0.59 -0.64
CA VAL A 32 10.63 -0.75 -0.25
C VAL A 32 11.43 0.38 -0.87
N LYS A 33 12.15 1.13 -0.02
CA LYS A 33 13.07 2.19 -0.43
C LYS A 33 14.49 1.73 -0.22
N ILE A 34 15.12 1.28 -1.29
CA ILE A 34 16.52 0.82 -1.29
C ILE A 34 17.45 2.05 -1.33
N LYS A 35 18.53 2.03 -0.54
CA LYS A 35 19.58 3.06 -0.54
C LYS A 35 20.53 2.87 -1.73
N GLN A 36 21.40 3.86 -1.97
CA GLN A 36 22.36 3.84 -3.09
C GLN A 36 23.33 2.65 -3.06
N ASP A 37 23.58 2.07 -1.89
CA ASP A 37 24.43 0.89 -1.74
C ASP A 37 23.79 -0.41 -2.27
N GLY A 38 22.48 -0.41 -2.56
CA GLY A 38 21.72 -1.58 -2.98
C GLY A 38 21.58 -2.67 -1.92
N ARG A 39 22.16 -2.50 -0.73
CA ARG A 39 22.23 -3.51 0.34
C ARG A 39 21.36 -3.14 1.54
N HIS A 40 21.06 -1.87 1.71
CA HIS A 40 20.26 -1.36 2.80
C HIS A 40 19.01 -0.65 2.28
N GLY A 41 18.01 -0.56 3.12
CA GLY A 41 16.77 0.12 2.76
C GLY A 41 15.81 0.26 3.94
N SER A 42 14.73 0.97 3.65
CA SER A 42 13.57 1.08 4.52
C SER A 42 12.41 0.33 3.89
N MET A 43 11.55 -0.23 4.73
CA MET A 43 10.40 -1.02 4.32
C MET A 43 9.14 -0.49 5.00
N HIS A 44 8.07 -0.31 4.24
CA HIS A 44 6.76 0.09 4.72
C HIS A 44 5.72 -0.96 4.34
N GLY A 45 4.78 -1.20 5.24
CA GLY A 45 3.76 -2.22 5.05
C GLY A 45 2.74 -2.25 6.17
N ALA A 46 1.78 -3.16 6.06
CA ALA A 46 0.86 -3.47 7.14
C ALA A 46 1.46 -4.58 8.02
N LEU A 47 1.49 -4.39 9.33
CA LEU A 47 1.87 -5.43 10.27
C LEU A 47 0.65 -6.31 10.54
N MET A 48 0.76 -7.61 10.28
CA MET A 48 -0.16 -8.62 10.77
C MET A 48 0.39 -9.13 12.10
N TRP A 49 -0.29 -8.84 13.20
CA TRP A 49 0.11 -9.29 14.53
C TRP A 49 -0.95 -10.25 15.06
N MET A 50 -0.58 -11.52 15.23
CA MET A 50 -1.48 -12.56 15.72
C MET A 50 -2.80 -12.63 14.92
N GLY A 51 -2.69 -12.53 13.59
CA GLY A 51 -3.84 -12.53 12.67
C GLY A 51 -4.63 -11.22 12.61
N LYS A 52 -4.25 -10.18 13.35
CA LYS A 52 -4.91 -8.87 13.29
C LYS A 52 -4.09 -7.89 12.43
N PRO A 53 -4.69 -7.26 11.40
CA PRO A 53 -4.02 -6.22 10.64
C PRO A 53 -3.86 -4.95 11.47
N HIS A 54 -2.66 -4.37 11.45
CA HIS A 54 -2.37 -3.06 11.99
C HIS A 54 -2.23 -2.03 10.87
N ALA A 55 -2.33 -0.76 11.24
CA ALA A 55 -2.11 0.36 10.34
C ALA A 55 -0.74 0.25 9.64
N LYS A 56 -0.70 0.74 8.40
CA LYS A 56 0.54 0.78 7.63
C LYS A 56 1.56 1.63 8.36
N THR A 57 2.73 1.06 8.61
CA THR A 57 3.80 1.76 9.30
C THR A 57 5.16 1.32 8.76
N HIS A 58 6.20 2.03 9.18
CA HIS A 58 7.57 1.69 8.83
C HIS A 58 8.00 0.47 9.66
N ALA A 59 8.64 -0.50 9.02
CA ALA A 59 9.23 -1.62 9.74
C ALA A 59 10.53 -1.17 10.42
N THR A 60 10.64 -1.46 11.72
CA THR A 60 11.86 -1.19 12.47
C THR A 60 12.84 -2.37 12.35
N SER A 61 14.13 -2.13 12.63
CA SER A 61 15.17 -3.16 12.62
C SER A 61 15.34 -3.91 11.27
N THR A 62 15.10 -3.25 10.13
CA THR A 62 15.31 -3.84 8.79
C THR A 62 16.76 -4.27 8.52
N LEU A 63 17.72 -3.75 9.30
CA LEU A 63 19.14 -4.12 9.22
C LEU A 63 19.48 -5.46 9.88
N LYS A 64 18.59 -6.01 10.72
CA LYS A 64 18.83 -7.30 11.35
C LYS A 64 18.73 -8.42 10.32
N ARG A 65 19.56 -9.45 10.44
CA ARG A 65 19.58 -10.62 9.53
C ARG A 65 18.59 -11.72 9.95
N ASP A 66 17.52 -11.34 10.63
CA ASP A 66 16.52 -12.26 11.18
C ASP A 66 15.22 -12.28 10.37
N TRP A 67 15.22 -11.73 9.16
CA TRP A 67 14.06 -11.78 8.27
C TRP A 67 14.01 -13.08 7.48
N ARG A 68 12.79 -13.59 7.29
CA ARG A 68 12.45 -14.68 6.38
C ARG A 68 11.33 -14.24 5.46
N LEU A 69 11.46 -14.59 4.19
CA LEU A 69 10.37 -14.44 3.23
C LEU A 69 9.31 -15.50 3.54
N LEU A 70 8.05 -15.09 3.57
CA LEU A 70 6.93 -16.01 3.55
C LEU A 70 6.62 -16.32 2.09
N ALA A 71 6.35 -17.60 1.78
CA ALA A 71 5.82 -17.96 0.49
C ALA A 71 4.56 -17.12 0.25
N VAL A 72 4.54 -16.41 -0.89
CA VAL A 72 3.39 -15.61 -1.30
C VAL A 72 2.18 -16.53 -1.24
N PRO A 73 1.14 -16.25 -0.45
CA PRO A 73 -0.03 -17.13 -0.40
C PRO A 73 -0.57 -17.23 -1.84
N GLU A 74 -0.80 -18.45 -2.31
CA GLU A 74 -1.19 -18.80 -3.70
C GLU A 74 -2.33 -17.93 -4.29
N GLY A 75 -3.09 -17.22 -3.45
CA GLY A 75 -4.08 -16.23 -3.87
C GLY A 75 -3.51 -14.97 -4.55
N ALA A 76 -2.29 -14.53 -4.22
CA ALA A 76 -1.69 -13.35 -4.85
C ALA A 76 -1.08 -13.66 -6.22
N GLU A 77 -0.66 -14.91 -6.48
CA GLU A 77 -0.30 -15.34 -7.83
C GLU A 77 -1.49 -15.34 -8.79
N LYS A 78 -2.70 -15.66 -8.31
CA LYS A 78 -3.92 -15.53 -9.13
C LYS A 78 -4.22 -14.07 -9.50
N ALA A 79 -3.96 -13.13 -8.59
CA ALA A 79 -4.08 -11.69 -8.89
C ALA A 79 -3.00 -11.20 -9.88
N ALA A 80 -1.77 -11.72 -9.78
CA ALA A 80 -0.68 -11.37 -10.69
C ALA A 80 -0.82 -12.00 -12.08
N LYS A 81 -1.31 -13.25 -12.18
CA LYS A 81 -1.58 -13.92 -13.47
C LYS A 81 -2.72 -13.28 -14.26
N GLY A 82 -3.73 -12.73 -13.59
CA GLY A 82 -4.79 -11.95 -14.25
C GLY A 82 -4.26 -10.70 -14.97
N LEU A 83 -3.15 -10.13 -14.51
CA LEU A 83 -2.53 -8.94 -15.12
C LEU A 83 -1.64 -9.29 -16.33
N LEU A 84 -1.07 -10.50 -16.37
CA LEU A 84 -0.20 -10.95 -17.48
C LEU A 84 -0.96 -11.67 -18.60
N GLN A 85 -2.16 -12.20 -18.35
CA GLN A 85 -2.98 -12.88 -19.37
C GLN A 85 -3.94 -11.94 -20.14
N GLY A 86 -3.96 -10.63 -19.83
CA GLY A 86 -4.72 -9.63 -20.58
C GLY A 86 -4.06 -9.15 -21.89
N GLY A 87 -3.04 -9.85 -22.38
CA GLY A 87 -2.30 -9.52 -23.59
C GLY A 87 -2.80 -10.22 -24.85
N ALA A 88 -4.10 -10.15 -25.16
CA ALA A 88 -4.63 -10.53 -26.49
C ALA A 88 -6.03 -9.97 -26.73
N SER A 89 -6.16 -8.65 -26.81
CA SER A 89 -7.03 -7.98 -27.80
C SER A 89 -6.76 -6.49 -27.68
N SER A 90 -5.99 -5.95 -28.62
CA SER A 90 -5.98 -4.52 -28.87
C SER A 90 -7.33 -4.14 -29.49
N PRO A 91 -8.19 -3.34 -28.84
CA PRO A 91 -9.11 -2.52 -29.59
C PRO A 91 -8.28 -1.46 -30.30
N SER A 92 -8.36 -1.46 -31.63
CA SER A 92 -7.74 -0.52 -32.53
C SER A 92 -7.79 0.92 -32.02
N ARG A 93 -6.62 1.56 -32.13
CA ARG A 93 -6.31 2.96 -31.83
C ARG A 93 -7.03 3.90 -32.81
N SER A 94 -8.35 3.99 -32.75
CA SER A 94 -9.15 4.98 -33.48
C SER A 94 -10.50 5.16 -32.78
N LYS A 95 -10.77 6.39 -32.32
CA LYS A 95 -12.01 6.90 -31.69
C LYS A 95 -12.16 6.69 -30.17
N VAL A 96 -11.42 7.46 -29.36
CA VAL A 96 -11.96 7.99 -28.07
C VAL A 96 -11.30 9.36 -27.80
N THR A 97 -11.62 10.33 -28.65
CA THR A 97 -11.43 11.77 -28.38
C THR A 97 -12.78 12.43 -28.61
N GLU A 98 -13.73 12.12 -27.73
CA GLU A 98 -14.95 12.87 -27.47
C GLU A 98 -15.71 12.06 -26.42
N LEU A 99 -16.24 12.75 -25.41
CA LEU A 99 -17.07 12.27 -24.30
C LEU A 99 -16.44 12.49 -22.91
N LEU A 100 -16.92 13.60 -22.33
CA LEU A 100 -17.10 13.89 -20.92
C LEU A 100 -15.92 14.52 -20.15
N LEU A 101 -15.54 15.71 -20.61
CA LEU A 101 -15.61 16.89 -19.71
C LEU A 101 -17.09 17.19 -19.42
N GLU A 102 -17.66 16.64 -18.34
CA GLU A 102 -18.85 17.22 -17.68
C GLU A 102 -19.12 16.47 -16.37
N GLU A 103 -18.46 16.84 -15.28
CA GLU A 103 -19.03 16.76 -13.91
C GLU A 103 -18.15 17.51 -12.92
N LYS A 104 -18.06 18.83 -13.14
CA LYS A 104 -17.43 19.77 -12.22
C LYS A 104 -18.46 20.80 -11.78
N LYS A 105 -19.54 20.38 -11.10
CA LYS A 105 -20.40 21.34 -10.37
C LYS A 105 -21.44 20.74 -9.40
N ALA A 106 -21.05 19.98 -8.37
CA ALA A 106 -21.96 19.74 -7.24
C ALA A 106 -21.25 19.23 -5.97
N ALA A 107 -20.62 20.11 -5.20
CA ALA A 107 -20.43 19.94 -3.75
C ALA A 107 -19.80 21.21 -3.15
N ARG A 108 -20.47 22.35 -3.30
CA ARG A 108 -20.20 23.56 -2.53
C ARG A 108 -21.51 23.91 -1.85
N GLY A 109 -21.66 23.53 -0.58
CA GLY A 109 -22.81 23.91 0.23
C GLY A 109 -23.23 22.86 1.23
N ALA A 110 -22.69 22.95 2.44
CA ALA A 110 -23.40 22.70 3.70
C ALA A 110 -22.41 22.88 4.86
N ALA A 111 -22.22 24.14 5.25
CA ALA A 111 -21.83 24.45 6.61
C ALA A 111 -23.11 24.40 7.46
N PRO A 112 -23.18 23.59 8.53
CA PRO A 112 -24.04 23.90 9.65
C PRO A 112 -23.26 24.70 10.69
N ALA A 113 -23.85 25.85 11.00
CA ALA A 113 -23.51 26.71 12.11
C ALA A 113 -23.95 26.09 13.45
N ALA A 114 -23.29 26.56 14.51
CA ALA A 114 -23.85 26.89 15.82
C ALA A 114 -24.34 25.77 16.76
N GLY A 115 -24.02 25.99 18.05
CA GLY A 115 -24.55 25.28 19.22
C GLY A 115 -23.68 24.09 19.61
N GLU A 116 -23.30 23.85 20.87
CA GLU A 116 -23.94 24.26 22.10
C GLU A 116 -22.91 24.19 23.25
N GLU A 117 -22.98 25.20 24.09
CA GLU A 117 -22.31 25.37 25.36
C GLU A 117 -22.98 24.44 26.38
N VAL A 118 -22.23 23.58 27.06
CA VAL A 118 -22.71 22.92 28.28
C VAL A 118 -21.73 23.22 29.40
N GLU A 119 -22.02 24.34 30.06
CA GLU A 119 -21.61 24.65 31.41
C GLU A 119 -22.29 23.65 32.36
N GLY A 120 -21.50 22.81 33.02
CA GLY A 120 -21.96 21.81 33.99
C GLY A 120 -21.12 21.89 35.26
N LYS A 121 -21.68 22.58 36.24
CA LYS A 121 -21.19 22.83 37.60
C LYS A 121 -21.63 21.68 38.53
N GLU A 122 -21.04 21.65 39.74
CA GLU A 122 -21.35 20.80 40.92
C GLU A 122 -20.70 19.40 40.93
N GLN A 123 -20.04 18.92 41.99
CA GLN A 123 -19.87 19.37 43.39
C GLN A 123 -18.52 18.85 43.91
#